data_AF-A0AAI8KUQ0-F1
#
_entry.id   AF-A0AAI8KUQ0-F1
#
_cell.length_a   1.000
_cell.length_b   1.000
_cell.length_c   1.000
_cell.angle_alpha   90.00
_cell.angle_beta   90.00
_cell.angle_gamma   90.00
#
_symmetry.space_group_name_H-M   'P 1'
#
loop_
_entity.id
_entity.type
_entity.pdbx_description
1 polymer ?
#
loop_
_entity_poly.entity_id
_entity_poly.type
_entity_poly.pdbx_seq_one_letter_code
_entity_poly.pdbx_strand_id
1 'polypeptide(L)' 'MDLDKYPNYAGHPYTIKPGALSDKYAVVRLKVTAQVKAPISGCDADYTQAGQTYHQTLACKFGLDMA' A
#
# COMPACT_ATOMS: atom_id res chain seq x y z
N MET A 1 12.42 5.67 2.31
CA MET A 1 11.66 6.71 1.58
C MET A 1 11.02 7.61 2.62
N ASP A 2 11.21 8.92 2.51
CA ASP A 2 10.65 9.88 3.46
C ASP A 2 9.18 10.17 3.09
N LEU A 3 8.25 9.51 3.80
CA LEU A 3 6.81 9.57 3.52
C LEU A 3 6.20 10.93 3.86
N ASP A 4 6.83 11.69 4.76
CA ASP A 4 6.32 12.98 5.22
C ASP A 4 6.42 14.06 4.13
N LYS A 5 7.15 13.78 3.04
CA LYS A 5 7.28 14.64 1.86
C LYS A 5 6.19 14.42 0.81
N TYR A 6 5.33 13.42 0.99
CA TYR A 6 4.26 13.11 0.02
C TYR A 6 2.90 13.50 0.58
N PRO A 7 1.96 13.96 -0.27
CA PRO A 7 0.61 14.27 0.18
C PRO A 7 -0.09 13.04 0.78
N ASN A 8 -0.62 13.17 1.99
CA ASN A 8 -1.40 12.13 2.63
C ASN A 8 -2.87 12.22 2.20
N TYR A 9 -3.35 11.21 1.48
CA TYR A 9 -4.74 11.11 1.02
C TYR A 9 -5.60 10.17 1.89
N ALA A 10 -5.11 9.73 3.05
CA ALA A 10 -5.88 8.85 3.93
C ALA A 10 -7.19 9.53 4.39
N GLY A 11 -8.31 8.80 4.30
CA GLY A 11 -9.64 9.33 4.66
C GLY A 11 -10.27 10.27 3.62
N HIS A 12 -9.56 10.60 2.54
CA HIS A 12 -10.07 11.45 1.45
C HIS A 12 -10.39 10.61 0.21
N PRO A 13 -11.66 10.27 -0.04
CA PRO A 13 -12.04 9.46 -1.19
C PRO A 13 -11.68 10.19 -2.50
N TYR A 14 -11.27 9.43 -3.51
CA TYR A 14 -10.96 9.94 -4.83
C TYR A 14 -11.39 8.95 -5.92
N THR A 15 -11.60 9.45 -7.14
CA THR A 15 -12.06 8.64 -8.26
C THR A 15 -10.90 8.34 -9.19
N ILE A 16 -10.69 7.06 -9.50
CA ILE A 16 -9.81 6.60 -10.58
C ILE A 16 -10.68 6.36 -11.80
N LYS A 17 -10.29 6.92 -12.95
CA LYS A 17 -11.04 6.69 -14.21
C LYS A 17 -10.95 5.20 -14.59
N PRO A 18 -12.04 4.60 -15.11
CA PRO A 18 -11.99 3.24 -15.63
C PRO A 18 -10.86 3.07 -16.66
N GLY A 19 -10.07 1.99 -16.53
CA GLY A 19 -8.93 1.69 -17.41
C GLY A 19 -7.67 2.52 -17.18
N ALA A 20 -7.68 3.48 -16.26
CA ALA A 20 -6.49 4.27 -15.93
C ALA A 20 -5.71 3.65 -14.76
N LEU A 21 -4.38 3.70 -14.86
CA LEU A 21 -3.50 3.47 -13.71
C LEU A 21 -3.53 4.71 -12.82
N SER A 22 -3.69 4.54 -11.50
CA SER A 22 -3.57 5.66 -10.57
C SER A 22 -2.11 6.09 -10.42
N ASP A 23 -1.89 7.40 -10.39
CA ASP A 23 -0.62 8.03 -10.01
C ASP A 23 -0.43 8.11 -8.48
N LYS A 24 -1.45 7.67 -7.71
CA LYS A 24 -1.42 7.61 -6.25
C LYS A 24 -0.98 6.23 -5.79
N TYR A 25 -0.20 6.20 -4.71
CA TYR A 25 0.27 4.97 -4.09
C TYR A 25 -0.37 4.80 -2.71
N ALA A 26 -0.79 3.58 -2.40
CA ALA A 26 -1.10 3.20 -1.03
C ALA A 26 0.21 2.85 -0.31
N VAL A 27 0.41 3.39 0.89
CA VAL A 27 1.60 3.12 1.70
C VAL A 27 1.16 2.73 3.10
N VAL A 28 1.79 1.68 3.65
CA VAL A 28 1.60 1.24 5.03
C VAL A 28 2.93 1.33 5.75
N ARG A 29 2.94 1.98 6.93
CA ARG A 29 4.11 2.00 7.81
C ARG A 29 3.94 0.91 8.87
N LEU A 30 4.81 -0.10 8.82
CA LEU A 30 4.82 -1.19 9.77
C LEU A 30 5.98 -1.04 10.75
N LYS A 31 5.72 -1.26 12.04
CA LYS A 31 6.77 -1.43 13.03
C LYS A 31 7.07 -2.91 13.17
N VAL A 32 8.24 -3.35 12.72
CA VAL A 32 8.68 -4.72 12.93
C VAL A 32 9.17 -4.84 14.38
N THR A 33 8.57 -5.75 15.16
CA THR A 33 8.86 -5.92 16.60
C THR A 33 9.75 -7.14 16.90
N ALA A 34 10.04 -7.97 15.89
CA ALA A 34 10.89 -9.14 15.99
C ALA A 34 11.83 -9.25 14.79
N GLN A 35 12.87 -10.08 14.89
CA GLN A 35 13.80 -10.27 13.77
C GLN A 35 13.10 -10.87 12.55
N VAL A 36 13.24 -10.21 11.40
CA VAL A 36 12.78 -10.72 10.10
C VAL A 36 13.72 -11.85 9.67
N LYS A 37 13.21 -13.09 9.57
CA LYS A 37 14.01 -14.27 9.22
C LYS A 37 13.98 -14.64 7.72
N ALA A 38 13.08 -14.03 6.95
CA ALA A 38 12.93 -14.26 5.52
C ALA A 38 12.49 -12.95 4.84
N PRO A 39 12.77 -12.76 3.53
CA PRO A 39 12.27 -11.60 2.80
C PRO A 39 10.76 -11.47 2.94
N ILE A 40 10.29 -10.24 3.17
CA ILE A 40 8.86 -9.96 3.15
C ILE A 40 8.40 -10.09 1.69
N SER A 41 7.33 -10.84 1.46
CA SER A 41 6.76 -11.10 0.14
C SER A 41 5.26 -10.89 0.15
N GLY A 42 4.72 -10.47 -1.00
CA GLY A 42 3.29 -10.24 -1.19
C GLY A 42 2.73 -9.03 -0.40
N CYS A 43 1.71 -8.40 -0.95
CA CYS A 43 0.82 -7.53 -0.19
C CYS A 43 -0.59 -7.90 -0.59
N ASP A 44 -1.33 -8.52 0.31
CA ASP A 44 -2.73 -8.76 0.07
C ASP A 44 -3.52 -7.53 0.52
N ALA A 45 -4.38 -7.05 -0.38
CA ALA A 45 -5.24 -5.91 -0.13
C ALA A 45 -6.68 -6.31 -0.38
N ASP A 46 -7.51 -6.09 0.64
CA ASP A 46 -8.96 -6.08 0.50
C ASP A 46 -9.42 -4.65 0.19
N TYR A 47 -10.18 -4.48 -0.88
CA TYR A 47 -10.75 -3.17 -1.23
C TYR A 47 -12.18 -3.28 -1.73
N THR A 48 -12.98 -2.26 -1.43
CA THR A 48 -14.36 -2.15 -1.91
C THR A 48 -14.42 -1.21 -3.11
N GLN A 49 -14.93 -1.69 -4.23
CA GLN A 49 -15.21 -0.90 -5.43
C GLN A 49 -16.64 -1.14 -5.88
N ALA A 50 -17.41 -0.07 -6.08
CA ALA A 50 -18.83 -0.15 -6.49
C ALA A 50 -19.69 -1.08 -5.60
N GLY A 51 -19.41 -1.10 -4.30
CA GLY A 51 -20.12 -1.97 -3.34
C GLY A 51 -19.68 -3.43 -3.32
N GLN A 52 -18.74 -3.82 -4.19
CA GLN A 52 -18.15 -5.16 -4.21
C GLN A 52 -16.80 -5.17 -3.54
N THR A 53 -16.52 -6.21 -2.76
CA THR A 53 -15.22 -6.38 -2.08
C THR A 53 -14.34 -7.33 -2.89
N TYR A 54 -13.10 -6.93 -3.11
CA TYR A 54 -12.10 -7.66 -3.88
C TYR A 54 -10.90 -7.95 -2.99
N HIS A 55 -10.34 -9.14 -3.15
CA HIS A 55 -9.06 -9.53 -2.56
C HIS A 55 -8.03 -9.58 -3.69
N GLN A 56 -6.91 -8.87 -3.53
CA GLN A 56 -5.87 -8.83 -4.55
C GLN A 56 -4.48 -8.89 -3.93
N THR A 57 -3.67 -9.81 -4.43
CA THR A 57 -2.23 -9.81 -4.18
C THR A 57 -1.56 -8.76 -5.07
N LEU A 58 -0.97 -7.75 -4.44
CA LEU A 58 -0.30 -6.62 -5.06
C LEU A 58 1.21 -6.84 -5.11
N ALA A 59 1.84 -6.35 -6.17
CA ALA A 59 3.28 -6.24 -6.25
C ALA A 59 3.76 -5.11 -5.33
N CYS A 60 4.31 -5.47 -4.18
CA CYS A 60 4.84 -4.52 -3.21
C CYS A 60 6.35 -4.36 -3.31
N LYS A 61 6.83 -3.14 -3.06
CA LYS A 61 8.24 -2.85 -2.81
C LYS A 61 8.44 -2.61 -1.32
N PHE A 62 9.34 -3.36 -0.70
CA PHE A 62 9.70 -3.20 0.70
C PHE A 62 10.96 -2.34 0.82
N GLY A 63 10.84 -1.20 1.50
CA GLY A 63 12.00 -0.46 1.99
C GLY A 63 12.12 -0.70 3.49
N LEU A 64 12.94 -1.68 3.87
CA LEU A 64 13.34 -1.83 5.27
C LEU A 64 14.49 -0.86 5.50
N ASP A 65 14.25 0.23 6.23
CA ASP A 65 15.35 1.00 6.82
C ASP A 65 15.96 0.10 7.90
N MET A 66 17.04 -0.58 7.55
CA MET A 66 17.89 -1.26 8.53
C MET A 66 18.69 -0.17 9.24
N ALA A 67 18.22 0.19 10.44
CA ALA A 67 19.03 0.94 11.40
C ALA A 67 20.10 0.04 12.01
#